data_AF-A0A4P6ZIN2-F1
#
_entry.id   AF-A0A4P6ZIN2-F1
#
_cell.length_a   1.000
_cell.length_b   1.000
_cell.length_c   1.000
_cell.angle_alpha   90.00
_cell.angle_beta   90.00
_cell.angle_gamma   90.00
#
_symmetry.space_group_name_H-M   'P 1'
#
loop_
_entity.id
_entity.type
_entity.pdbx_description
1 polymer ?
#
loop_
_entity_poly.entity_id
_entity_poly.type
_entity_poly.pdbx_seq_one_letter_code
_entity_poly.pdbx_strand_id
1 'polypeptide(L)'
;MDNKKISFYKYFSISQNLFNSLINNELFFSNPRNFNDPFDSLPRYKLCSDETKLENFYLFIQNHINDKIEVIRSLKDFEKKKLDFEKLLEVFLKVLNKFDESYYSEIGNYEYKLIEIFTFYNNIGYFQEAYKINNIELQNKMYADYTFLFIDINKYGVACGSMTETCPVMWGHYGNNHSGVCLKFDFYNEKEEQNICFSKEDKLEIIEVEYTNQPLDIFNYNNEELNSLIFTIFKTKCEKWAYEKEIRLVNNSQGLLKINNKCIKQIIFGCKTTAKDRYSILKLIACLGYKVEELMIAKIQPDSYELKIETMTMEHIAGSGVYLDELNVKKPF
;
A
#
# COMPACT_ATOMS: atom_id res chain seq x y z
N MET A 1 6.34 -30.86 1.80
CA MET A 1 6.42 -29.55 1.12
C MET A 1 6.59 -28.56 2.24
N ASP A 2 7.74 -27.88 2.30
CA ASP A 2 8.08 -27.05 3.45
C ASP A 2 7.13 -25.86 3.57
N ASN A 3 6.53 -25.70 4.75
CA ASN A 3 5.68 -24.57 5.12
C ASN A 3 6.48 -23.27 4.96
N LYS A 4 6.30 -22.54 3.86
CA LYS A 4 7.03 -21.30 3.61
C LYS A 4 6.49 -20.19 4.52
N LYS A 5 7.06 -20.14 5.72
CA LYS A 5 6.93 -19.04 6.69
C LYS A 5 7.50 -17.76 6.05
N ILE A 6 6.72 -16.68 6.07
CA ILE A 6 7.18 -15.35 5.68
C ILE A 6 7.27 -14.50 6.95
N SER A 7 8.45 -13.94 7.18
CA SER A 7 8.71 -13.03 8.30
C SER A 7 8.97 -11.63 7.77
N PHE A 8 8.37 -10.62 8.40
CA PHE A 8 8.71 -9.23 8.13
C PHE A 8 8.61 -8.37 9.38
N TYR A 9 9.19 -7.19 9.29
CA TYR A 9 9.30 -6.20 10.34
C TYR A 9 8.45 -4.99 10.01
N LYS A 10 7.68 -4.49 10.97
CA LYS A 10 6.97 -3.22 10.83
C LYS A 10 7.35 -2.28 11.96
N TYR A 11 7.77 -1.10 11.57
CA TYR A 11 8.21 -0.02 12.46
C TYR A 11 7.01 0.84 12.84
N PHE A 12 6.97 1.23 14.11
CA PHE A 12 5.89 2.03 14.67
C PHE A 12 6.43 3.13 15.56
N SER A 13 5.79 4.29 15.47
CA SER A 13 5.85 5.29 16.53
C SER A 13 5.05 4.80 17.73
N ILE A 14 5.63 4.90 18.94
CA ILE A 14 4.90 4.60 20.18
C ILE A 14 3.89 5.73 20.41
N SER A 15 2.63 5.44 20.09
CA SER A 15 1.53 6.42 20.02
C SER A 15 0.20 5.76 20.35
N GLN A 16 -0.85 6.54 20.57
CA GLN A 16 -2.20 6.01 20.84
C GLN A 16 -2.68 5.06 19.73
N ASN A 17 -2.30 5.31 18.47
CA ASN A 17 -2.64 4.43 17.35
C ASN A 17 -2.00 3.04 17.52
N LEU A 18 -0.72 2.98 17.91
CA LEU A 18 -0.08 1.69 18.20
C LEU A 18 -0.76 0.98 19.37
N PHE A 19 -1.06 1.70 20.46
CA PHE A 19 -1.75 1.13 21.62
C PHE A 19 -3.11 0.55 21.22
N ASN A 20 -3.91 1.30 20.44
CA ASN A 20 -5.20 0.84 19.94
C ASN A 20 -5.05 -0.38 19.02
N SER A 21 -4.09 -0.36 18.09
CA SER A 21 -3.77 -1.51 17.22
C SER A 21 -3.42 -2.76 18.01
N LEU A 22 -2.64 -2.66 19.08
CA LEU A 22 -2.32 -3.79 19.94
C LEU A 22 -3.54 -4.25 20.75
N ILE A 23 -4.28 -3.34 21.37
CA ILE A 23 -5.48 -3.69 22.16
C ILE A 23 -6.54 -4.40 21.30
N ASN A 24 -6.75 -3.90 20.08
CA ASN A 24 -7.79 -4.41 19.19
C ASN A 24 -7.31 -5.55 18.29
N ASN A 25 -6.01 -5.90 18.31
CA ASN A 25 -5.37 -6.79 17.36
C ASN A 25 -5.62 -6.34 15.90
N GLU A 26 -5.25 -5.11 15.56
CA GLU A 26 -5.54 -4.48 14.26
C GLU A 26 -4.27 -3.96 13.58
N LEU A 27 -4.22 -4.08 12.26
CA LEU A 27 -3.22 -3.47 11.40
C LEU A 27 -3.90 -2.53 10.41
N PHE A 28 -3.32 -1.34 10.20
CA PHE A 28 -3.85 -0.38 9.24
C PHE A 28 -3.37 -0.71 7.81
N PHE A 29 -4.33 -0.85 6.90
CA PHE A 29 -4.15 -1.02 5.47
C PHE A 29 -4.54 0.29 4.77
N SER A 30 -3.55 1.01 4.25
CA SER A 30 -3.76 2.31 3.61
C SER A 30 -4.29 2.13 2.20
N ASN A 31 -5.06 3.11 1.72
CA ASN A 31 -5.26 3.28 0.29
C ASN A 31 -3.89 3.55 -0.38
N PRO A 32 -3.51 2.80 -1.43
CA PRO A 32 -2.26 3.03 -2.16
C PRO A 32 -2.07 4.47 -2.66
N ARG A 33 -3.16 5.17 -2.99
CA ARG A 33 -3.14 6.58 -3.42
C ARG A 33 -2.65 7.55 -2.34
N ASN A 34 -2.66 7.14 -1.07
CA ASN A 34 -2.24 7.97 0.06
C ASN A 34 -0.77 7.76 0.44
N PHE A 35 0.00 7.01 -0.35
CA PHE A 35 1.42 6.84 -0.09
C PHE A 35 2.16 8.17 -0.26
N ASN A 36 3.25 8.32 0.49
CA ASN A 36 4.02 9.56 0.56
C ASN A 36 4.92 9.81 -0.65
N ASP A 37 5.26 8.76 -1.41
CA ASP A 37 5.95 8.88 -2.68
C ASP A 37 4.93 8.95 -3.84
N PRO A 38 4.93 10.02 -4.65
CA PRO A 38 4.00 10.18 -5.77
C PRO A 38 4.17 9.13 -6.88
N PHE A 39 5.26 8.36 -6.89
CA PHE A 39 5.51 7.29 -7.86
C PHE A 39 5.22 5.90 -7.30
N ASP A 40 4.85 5.78 -6.03
CA ASP A 40 4.60 4.50 -5.38
C ASP A 40 3.15 4.05 -5.61
N SER A 41 2.99 2.79 -6.03
CA SER A 41 1.70 2.20 -6.45
C SER A 41 1.01 2.94 -7.60
N LEU A 42 1.72 3.87 -8.24
CA LEU A 42 1.40 4.57 -9.50
C LEU A 42 2.69 4.80 -10.29
N PRO A 43 3.34 3.73 -10.77
CA PRO A 43 4.60 3.87 -11.51
C PRO A 43 4.39 4.71 -12.76
N ARG A 44 5.45 5.40 -13.19
CA ARG A 44 5.46 6.09 -14.48
C ARG A 44 5.38 5.08 -15.61
N TYR A 45 4.87 5.51 -16.76
CA TYR A 45 4.82 4.71 -17.98
C TYR A 45 5.59 5.40 -19.12
N LYS A 46 5.95 4.62 -20.14
CA LYS A 46 6.60 5.09 -21.36
C LYS A 46 5.56 5.64 -22.32
N LEU A 47 5.81 6.84 -22.86
CA LEU A 47 4.98 7.40 -23.92
C LEU A 47 5.11 6.54 -25.18
N CYS A 48 3.98 6.32 -25.85
CA CYS A 48 3.88 5.60 -27.11
C CYS A 48 3.63 6.56 -28.27
N SER A 49 4.24 6.30 -29.42
CA SER A 49 3.99 7.03 -30.67
C SER A 49 3.24 6.20 -31.71
N ASP A 50 2.92 4.95 -31.40
CA ASP A 50 2.24 4.02 -32.30
C ASP A 50 0.73 4.08 -32.06
N GLU A 51 0.01 4.67 -33.02
CA GLU A 51 -1.46 4.83 -32.96
C GLU A 51 -2.18 3.50 -32.76
N THR A 52 -1.69 2.42 -33.39
CA THR A 52 -2.33 1.09 -33.30
C THR A 52 -2.29 0.56 -31.87
N LYS A 53 -1.16 0.78 -31.17
CA LYS A 53 -1.00 0.36 -29.77
C LYS A 53 -1.88 1.15 -28.83
N LEU A 54 -1.99 2.46 -29.07
CA LEU A 54 -2.89 3.33 -28.32
C LEU A 54 -4.35 2.96 -28.55
N GLU A 55 -4.73 2.63 -29.79
CA GLU A 55 -6.08 2.17 -30.12
C GLU A 55 -6.39 0.82 -29.46
N ASN A 56 -5.45 -0.13 -29.46
CA ASN A 56 -5.61 -1.40 -28.74
C ASN A 56 -5.84 -1.18 -27.23
N PHE A 57 -5.08 -0.27 -26.61
CA PHE A 57 -5.28 0.09 -25.20
C PHE A 57 -6.63 0.77 -24.96
N TYR A 58 -7.07 1.63 -25.89
CA TYR A 58 -8.40 2.23 -25.87
C TYR A 58 -9.50 1.18 -25.93
N LEU A 59 -9.40 0.22 -26.84
CA LEU A 59 -10.36 -0.88 -26.99
C LEU A 59 -10.37 -1.79 -25.76
N PHE A 60 -9.22 -2.03 -25.12
CA PHE A 60 -9.16 -2.75 -23.86
C PHE A 60 -10.01 -2.08 -22.76
N ILE A 61 -9.84 -0.76 -22.57
CA ILE A 61 -10.63 0.00 -21.60
C ILE A 61 -12.11 0.04 -22.00
N GLN A 62 -12.41 0.23 -23.29
CA GLN A 62 -13.77 0.21 -23.83
C GLN A 62 -14.50 -1.10 -23.49
N ASN A 63 -13.84 -2.24 -23.72
CA ASN A 63 -14.41 -3.55 -23.40
C ASN A 63 -14.69 -3.67 -21.89
N HIS A 64 -13.71 -3.30 -21.04
CA HIS A 64 -13.86 -3.39 -19.59
C HIS A 64 -14.99 -2.48 -19.04
N ILE A 65 -15.15 -1.26 -19.57
CA ILE A 65 -16.24 -0.38 -19.12
C ILE A 65 -17.60 -0.88 -19.63
N ASN A 66 -17.65 -1.49 -20.81
CA ASN A 66 -18.88 -2.02 -21.39
C ASN A 66 -19.37 -3.30 -20.69
N ASP A 67 -18.48 -4.08 -20.08
CA ASP A 67 -18.86 -5.17 -19.18
C ASP A 67 -19.67 -4.68 -17.96
N LYS A 68 -19.54 -3.39 -17.62
CA LYS A 68 -20.25 -2.72 -16.51
C LYS A 68 -21.45 -1.88 -16.98
N ILE A 69 -21.87 -2.00 -18.23
CA ILE A 69 -22.86 -1.09 -18.85
C ILE A 69 -24.20 -1.04 -18.11
N GLU A 70 -24.70 -2.17 -17.61
CA GLU A 70 -25.97 -2.21 -16.88
C GLU A 70 -25.90 -1.43 -15.57
N VAL A 71 -24.80 -1.60 -14.82
CA VAL A 71 -24.52 -0.87 -13.59
C VAL A 71 -24.43 0.63 -13.89
N ILE A 72 -23.68 1.00 -14.94
CA ILE A 72 -23.48 2.40 -15.31
C ILE A 72 -24.80 3.08 -15.72
N ARG A 73 -25.62 2.41 -16.53
CA ARG A 73 -26.95 2.92 -16.94
C ARG A 73 -27.93 3.05 -15.78
N SER A 74 -27.73 2.28 -14.71
CA SER A 74 -28.55 2.37 -13.50
C SER A 74 -28.17 3.55 -12.59
N LEU A 75 -27.04 4.22 -12.85
CA LEU A 75 -26.59 5.36 -12.05
C LEU A 75 -27.56 6.54 -12.15
N LYS A 76 -27.67 7.27 -11.03
CA LYS A 76 -28.58 8.41 -10.94
C LYS A 76 -28.25 9.48 -11.98
N ASP A 77 -29.29 9.94 -12.68
CA ASP A 77 -29.23 10.99 -13.72
C ASP A 77 -28.27 10.64 -14.88
N PHE A 78 -28.08 9.35 -15.19
CA PHE A 78 -27.13 8.86 -16.21
C PHE A 78 -27.23 9.63 -17.54
N GLU A 79 -28.40 9.65 -18.19
CA GLU A 79 -28.56 10.28 -19.51
C GLU A 79 -28.23 11.77 -19.49
N LYS A 80 -28.63 12.48 -18.43
CA LYS A 80 -28.31 13.90 -18.25
C LYS A 80 -26.80 14.10 -18.08
N LYS A 81 -26.18 13.35 -17.17
CA LYS A 81 -24.73 13.43 -16.90
C LYS A 81 -23.92 13.06 -18.14
N LYS A 82 -24.33 12.03 -18.88
CA LYS A 82 -23.70 11.62 -20.14
C LYS A 82 -23.74 12.78 -21.15
N LEU A 83 -24.90 13.38 -21.38
CA LEU A 83 -25.04 14.53 -22.28
C LEU A 83 -24.20 15.73 -21.83
N ASP A 84 -24.14 15.99 -20.52
CA ASP A 84 -23.28 17.03 -19.96
C ASP A 84 -21.79 16.73 -20.23
N PHE A 85 -21.37 15.47 -20.10
CA PHE A 85 -20.02 15.04 -20.45
C PHE A 85 -19.71 15.07 -21.94
N GLU A 86 -20.66 14.74 -22.83
CA GLU A 86 -20.48 14.87 -24.29
C GLU A 86 -20.16 16.34 -24.65
N LYS A 87 -20.90 17.29 -24.07
CA LYS A 87 -20.64 18.73 -24.23
C LYS A 87 -19.30 19.14 -23.62
N LEU A 88 -18.95 18.61 -22.45
CA LEU A 88 -17.66 18.88 -21.81
C LEU A 88 -16.50 18.31 -22.62
N LEU A 89 -16.64 17.12 -23.22
CA LEU A 89 -15.62 16.49 -24.06
C LEU A 89 -15.36 17.32 -25.32
N GLU A 90 -16.40 17.87 -25.95
CA GLU A 90 -16.22 18.81 -27.07
C GLU A 90 -15.45 20.08 -26.69
N VAL A 91 -15.58 20.54 -25.44
CA VAL A 91 -14.80 21.68 -24.91
C VAL A 91 -13.41 21.23 -24.52
N PHE A 92 -13.28 20.08 -23.85
CA PHE A 92 -12.04 19.47 -23.40
C PHE A 92 -11.08 19.23 -24.56
N LEU A 93 -11.56 18.65 -25.66
CA LEU A 93 -10.77 18.44 -26.88
C LEU A 93 -10.21 19.76 -27.44
N LYS A 94 -10.97 20.85 -27.37
CA LYS A 94 -10.52 22.19 -27.81
C LYS A 94 -9.45 22.82 -26.91
N VAL A 95 -9.35 22.40 -25.65
CA VAL A 95 -8.41 22.97 -24.67
C VAL A 95 -7.39 21.95 -24.15
N LEU A 96 -7.33 20.75 -24.75
CA LEU A 96 -6.44 19.65 -24.37
C LEU A 96 -4.95 20.05 -24.31
N ASN A 97 -4.55 21.03 -25.12
CA ASN A 97 -3.19 21.59 -25.12
C ASN A 97 -2.84 22.43 -23.89
N LYS A 98 -3.81 22.69 -23.00
CA LYS A 98 -3.66 23.56 -21.83
C LYS A 98 -3.69 22.82 -20.50
N PHE A 99 -4.00 21.52 -20.49
CA PHE A 99 -4.03 20.73 -19.27
C PHE A 99 -2.65 20.19 -18.90
N ASP A 100 -2.45 19.99 -17.60
CA ASP A 100 -1.31 19.28 -17.03
C ASP A 100 -1.78 18.02 -16.29
N GLU A 101 -0.83 17.18 -15.88
CA GLU A 101 -1.10 15.89 -15.22
C GLU A 101 -1.94 16.00 -13.94
N SER A 102 -2.05 17.19 -13.32
CA SER A 102 -2.77 17.37 -12.05
C SER A 102 -4.29 17.17 -12.18
N TYR A 103 -4.85 17.36 -13.37
CA TYR A 103 -6.29 17.27 -13.63
C TYR A 103 -6.88 15.89 -13.29
N TYR A 104 -6.10 14.81 -13.43
CA TYR A 104 -6.60 13.44 -13.20
C TYR A 104 -6.37 12.93 -11.77
N SER A 105 -5.77 13.74 -10.90
CA SER A 105 -5.40 13.32 -9.55
C SER A 105 -6.53 13.42 -8.53
N GLU A 106 -7.57 14.22 -8.81
CA GLU A 106 -8.73 14.32 -7.94
C GLU A 106 -9.77 13.25 -8.29
N ILE A 107 -9.89 12.23 -7.43
CA ILE A 107 -11.00 11.29 -7.48
C ILE A 107 -12.26 12.04 -7.04
N GLY A 108 -12.97 12.61 -8.01
CA GLY A 108 -14.32 13.12 -7.83
C GLY A 108 -15.31 12.00 -7.47
N ASN A 109 -16.61 12.32 -7.48
CA ASN A 109 -17.64 11.31 -7.26
C ASN A 109 -17.49 10.12 -8.25
N TYR A 110 -17.28 8.90 -7.73
CA TYR A 110 -17.03 7.68 -8.51
C TYR A 110 -18.06 7.46 -9.63
N GLU A 111 -19.33 7.77 -9.39
CA GLU A 111 -20.38 7.64 -10.39
C GLU A 111 -20.15 8.56 -11.60
N TYR A 112 -19.71 9.80 -11.34
CA TYR A 112 -19.43 10.77 -12.40
C TYR A 112 -18.22 10.33 -13.22
N LYS A 113 -17.16 9.84 -12.57
CA LYS A 113 -15.96 9.36 -13.27
C LYS A 113 -16.27 8.14 -14.14
N LEU A 114 -17.11 7.21 -13.68
CA LEU A 114 -17.56 6.08 -14.50
C LEU A 114 -18.34 6.52 -15.75
N ILE A 115 -19.22 7.51 -15.61
CA ILE A 115 -20.00 8.04 -16.74
C ILE A 115 -19.08 8.79 -17.72
N GLU A 116 -18.12 9.57 -17.23
CA GLU A 116 -17.13 10.27 -18.06
C GLU A 116 -16.31 9.29 -18.90
N ILE A 117 -15.74 8.26 -18.26
CA ILE A 117 -15.02 7.18 -18.92
C ILE A 117 -15.93 6.49 -19.95
N PHE A 118 -17.13 6.06 -19.55
CA PHE A 118 -18.07 5.41 -20.46
C PHE A 118 -18.37 6.27 -21.70
N THR A 119 -18.57 7.58 -21.51
CA THR A 119 -18.86 8.53 -22.59
C THR A 119 -17.68 8.66 -23.56
N PHE A 120 -16.46 8.79 -23.03
CA PHE A 120 -15.25 8.89 -23.85
C PHE A 120 -15.00 7.60 -24.66
N TYR A 121 -15.00 6.44 -24.00
CA TYR A 121 -14.64 5.17 -24.62
C TYR A 121 -15.72 4.57 -25.52
N ASN A 122 -16.95 5.07 -25.51
CA ASN A 122 -18.01 4.63 -26.44
C ASN A 122 -18.17 5.54 -27.67
N ASN A 123 -17.20 6.42 -27.93
CA ASN A 123 -17.14 7.22 -29.15
C ASN A 123 -15.69 7.35 -29.66
N ILE A 124 -15.35 6.52 -30.64
CA ILE A 124 -14.00 6.47 -31.24
C ILE A 124 -13.56 7.82 -31.84
N GLY A 125 -14.50 8.70 -32.20
CA GLY A 125 -14.19 10.04 -32.70
C GLY A 125 -13.42 10.87 -31.67
N TYR A 126 -13.70 10.71 -30.37
CA TYR A 126 -12.97 11.41 -29.31
C TYR A 126 -11.52 10.96 -29.20
N PHE A 127 -11.25 9.66 -29.36
CA PHE A 127 -9.88 9.13 -29.43
C PHE A 127 -9.14 9.72 -30.63
N GLN A 128 -9.74 9.65 -31.83
CA GLN A 128 -9.12 10.13 -33.06
C GLN A 128 -8.84 11.64 -33.04
N GLU A 129 -9.72 12.43 -32.43
CA GLU A 129 -9.54 13.87 -32.27
C GLU A 129 -8.46 14.19 -31.22
N ALA A 130 -8.53 13.56 -30.04
CA ALA A 130 -7.54 13.74 -28.98
C ALA A 130 -6.13 13.36 -29.42
N TYR A 131 -5.98 12.26 -30.18
CA TYR A 131 -4.69 11.80 -30.70
C TYR A 131 -4.05 12.85 -31.61
N LYS A 132 -4.85 13.49 -32.48
CA LYS A 132 -4.39 14.55 -33.40
C LYS A 132 -4.04 15.85 -32.67
N ILE A 133 -4.80 16.20 -31.63
CA ILE A 133 -4.61 17.47 -30.91
C ILE A 133 -3.44 17.38 -29.93
N ASN A 134 -3.45 16.38 -29.04
CA ASN A 134 -2.46 16.18 -28.01
C ASN A 134 -2.37 14.70 -27.59
N ASN A 135 -1.58 13.94 -28.35
CA ASN A 135 -1.30 12.53 -28.08
C ASN A 135 -0.78 12.25 -26.64
N ILE A 136 0.04 13.14 -26.07
CA ILE A 136 0.61 12.93 -24.72
C ILE A 136 -0.51 13.00 -23.69
N GLU A 137 -1.39 13.98 -23.81
CA GLU A 137 -2.48 14.17 -22.86
C GLU A 137 -3.58 13.09 -23.00
N LEU A 138 -3.81 12.62 -24.22
CA LEU A 138 -4.62 11.42 -24.44
C LEU A 138 -4.05 10.21 -23.66
N GLN A 139 -2.74 9.99 -23.72
CA GLN A 139 -2.11 8.90 -22.97
C GLN A 139 -2.23 9.08 -21.46
N ASN A 140 -2.04 10.30 -20.95
CA ASN A 140 -2.24 10.64 -19.53
C ASN A 140 -3.65 10.29 -19.08
N LYS A 141 -4.66 10.71 -19.86
CA LYS A 141 -6.07 10.39 -19.62
C LYS A 141 -6.27 8.88 -19.58
N MET A 142 -5.81 8.15 -20.60
CA MET A 142 -6.06 6.71 -20.71
C MET A 142 -5.39 5.94 -19.57
N TYR A 143 -4.18 6.32 -19.16
CA TYR A 143 -3.53 5.71 -18.00
C TYR A 143 -4.29 6.02 -16.71
N ALA A 144 -4.73 7.26 -16.51
CA ALA A 144 -5.54 7.63 -15.35
C ALA A 144 -6.86 6.83 -15.29
N ASP A 145 -7.55 6.70 -16.41
CA ASP A 145 -8.80 5.93 -16.51
C ASP A 145 -8.58 4.45 -16.23
N TYR A 146 -7.49 3.86 -16.75
CA TYR A 146 -7.07 2.50 -16.38
C TYR A 146 -6.86 2.38 -14.87
N THR A 147 -6.07 3.26 -14.25
CA THR A 147 -5.80 3.17 -12.81
C THR A 147 -7.08 3.34 -11.98
N PHE A 148 -8.01 4.19 -12.40
CA PHE A 148 -9.30 4.33 -11.72
C PHE A 148 -10.13 3.04 -11.78
N LEU A 149 -10.27 2.44 -12.97
CA LEU A 149 -11.10 1.26 -13.19
C LEU A 149 -10.56 -0.02 -12.56
N PHE A 150 -9.23 -0.14 -12.49
CA PHE A 150 -8.57 -1.37 -12.04
C PHE A 150 -8.02 -1.28 -10.61
N ILE A 151 -7.80 -0.07 -10.07
CA ILE A 151 -7.20 0.12 -8.74
C ILE A 151 -8.19 0.79 -7.80
N ASP A 152 -8.65 1.99 -8.15
CA ASP A 152 -9.35 2.86 -7.19
C ASP A 152 -10.74 2.33 -6.82
N ILE A 153 -11.49 1.81 -7.79
CA ILE A 153 -12.83 1.28 -7.55
C ILE A 153 -12.80 0.00 -6.69
N ASN A 154 -11.71 -0.75 -6.72
CA ASN A 154 -11.57 -2.02 -6.01
C ASN A 154 -11.19 -1.86 -4.53
N LYS A 155 -10.92 -0.61 -4.08
CA LYS A 155 -10.65 -0.27 -2.68
C LYS A 155 -9.57 -1.16 -2.03
N TYR A 156 -8.48 -1.41 -2.75
CA TYR A 156 -7.34 -2.13 -2.20
C TYR A 156 -6.78 -1.40 -0.98
N GLY A 157 -6.46 -2.16 0.07
CA GLY A 157 -5.70 -1.71 1.21
C GLY A 157 -4.33 -2.37 1.24
N VAL A 158 -3.30 -1.59 1.57
CA VAL A 158 -1.91 -2.05 1.63
C VAL A 158 -1.28 -1.71 2.97
N ALA A 159 -0.71 -2.71 3.63
CA ALA A 159 0.13 -2.54 4.80
C ALA A 159 1.57 -2.91 4.47
N CYS A 160 2.49 -1.95 4.65
CA CYS A 160 3.90 -2.13 4.34
C CYS A 160 4.72 -2.56 5.55
N GLY A 161 5.65 -3.49 5.34
CA GLY A 161 6.69 -3.93 6.25
C GLY A 161 8.03 -4.02 5.54
N SER A 162 9.03 -4.57 6.20
CA SER A 162 10.41 -4.66 5.72
C SER A 162 11.01 -6.03 6.03
N MET A 163 11.92 -6.52 5.20
CA MET A 163 12.73 -7.70 5.50
C MET A 163 13.91 -7.42 6.44
N THR A 164 14.11 -6.17 6.85
CA THR A 164 15.21 -5.77 7.75
C THR A 164 14.71 -4.99 8.95
N GLU A 165 15.35 -5.24 10.07
CA GLU A 165 15.16 -4.62 11.38
C GLU A 165 16.30 -3.65 11.76
N THR A 166 17.39 -3.62 10.98
CA THR A 166 18.61 -2.86 11.28
C THR A 166 18.77 -1.59 10.47
N CYS A 167 17.92 -1.33 9.47
CA CYS A 167 18.06 -0.17 8.59
C CYS A 167 17.86 1.15 9.35
N PRO A 168 18.91 1.99 9.52
CA PRO A 168 18.81 3.22 10.30
C PRO A 168 17.79 4.21 9.72
N VAL A 169 17.68 4.28 8.39
CA VAL A 169 16.73 5.15 7.68
C VAL A 169 15.28 4.75 8.00
N MET A 170 14.98 3.46 8.07
CA MET A 170 13.65 2.95 8.47
C MET A 170 13.31 3.34 9.93
N TRP A 171 14.27 3.21 10.84
CA TRP A 171 14.12 3.66 12.22
C TRP A 171 13.95 5.18 12.33
N GLY A 172 14.58 5.95 11.45
CA GLY A 172 14.43 7.40 11.34
C GLY A 172 13.00 7.79 10.97
N HIS A 173 12.50 7.31 9.83
CA HIS A 173 11.20 7.69 9.28
C HIS A 173 10.01 7.03 9.98
N TYR A 174 10.05 5.71 10.14
CA TYR A 174 8.90 4.92 10.62
C TYR A 174 9.03 4.52 12.09
N GLY A 175 10.27 4.44 12.59
CA GLY A 175 10.59 4.19 14.01
C GLY A 175 10.64 5.46 14.88
N ASN A 176 10.00 6.55 14.47
CA ASN A 176 9.92 7.83 15.18
C ASN A 176 11.30 8.36 15.64
N ASN A 177 12.22 8.59 14.69
CA ASN A 177 13.58 9.02 15.00
C ASN A 177 14.30 8.10 16.00
N HIS A 178 14.18 6.78 15.81
CA HIS A 178 14.73 5.72 16.67
C HIS A 178 14.15 5.64 18.09
N SER A 179 13.06 6.33 18.41
CA SER A 179 12.38 6.26 19.72
C SER A 179 11.24 5.24 19.75
N GLY A 180 10.81 4.76 18.58
CA GLY A 180 9.69 3.86 18.40
C GLY A 180 10.00 2.39 18.71
N VAL A 181 9.17 1.52 18.14
CA VAL A 181 9.27 0.06 18.28
C VAL A 181 9.11 -0.59 16.91
N CYS A 182 9.78 -1.71 16.70
CA CYS A 182 9.63 -2.54 15.52
C CYS A 182 9.10 -3.91 15.96
N LEU A 183 8.05 -4.38 15.30
CA LEU A 183 7.43 -5.68 15.57
C LEU A 183 7.74 -6.63 14.42
N LYS A 184 8.20 -7.84 14.73
CA LYS A 184 8.35 -8.92 13.77
C LYS A 184 7.06 -9.73 13.70
N PHE A 185 6.57 -9.89 12.50
CA PHE A 185 5.41 -10.70 12.19
C PHE A 185 5.81 -11.95 11.43
N ASP A 186 5.22 -13.08 11.79
CA ASP A 186 5.35 -14.35 11.09
C ASP A 186 4.00 -14.77 10.50
N PHE A 187 3.98 -14.96 9.18
CA PHE A 187 2.82 -15.40 8.42
C PHE A 187 3.08 -16.76 7.78
N TYR A 188 2.16 -17.69 8.00
CA TYR A 188 2.07 -18.98 7.33
C TYR A 188 1.01 -18.90 6.21
N ASN A 189 1.33 -19.49 5.06
CA ASN A 189 0.55 -19.38 3.83
C ASN A 189 -0.65 -20.36 3.77
N GLU A 190 -0.89 -21.18 4.81
CA GLU A 190 -1.98 -22.18 4.81
C GLU A 190 -3.19 -21.75 5.64
N LYS A 191 -4.38 -22.13 5.15
CA LYS A 191 -5.72 -21.78 5.67
C LYS A 191 -5.99 -22.24 7.11
N GLU A 192 -5.21 -23.17 7.64
CA GLU A 192 -5.47 -23.83 8.93
C GLU A 192 -4.76 -23.14 10.12
N GLU A 193 -3.73 -22.34 9.88
CA GLU A 193 -3.05 -21.53 10.91
C GLU A 193 -3.28 -20.04 10.64
N GLN A 194 -4.49 -19.55 10.93
CA GLN A 194 -4.92 -18.19 10.62
C GLN A 194 -4.04 -17.12 11.30
N ASN A 195 -3.01 -16.60 10.63
CA ASN A 195 -2.17 -15.51 11.15
C ASN A 195 -2.80 -14.12 10.97
N ILE A 196 -3.86 -14.03 10.17
CA ILE A 196 -4.74 -12.88 10.11
C ILE A 196 -6.18 -13.35 10.29
N CYS A 197 -6.92 -12.69 11.18
CA CYS A 197 -8.34 -12.92 11.39
C CYS A 197 -9.12 -12.18 10.31
N PHE A 198 -8.90 -12.59 9.06
CA PHE A 198 -9.76 -12.22 7.97
C PHE A 198 -11.10 -12.91 8.09
N SER A 199 -12.15 -12.29 7.56
CA SER A 199 -13.34 -13.06 7.22
C SER A 199 -12.94 -14.17 6.25
N LYS A 200 -13.71 -15.27 6.17
CA LYS A 200 -13.41 -16.38 5.25
C LYS A 200 -13.32 -15.96 3.77
N GLU A 201 -13.76 -14.75 3.44
CA GLU A 201 -13.84 -14.18 2.09
C GLU A 201 -12.67 -13.23 1.77
N ASP A 202 -11.95 -12.70 2.77
CA ASP A 202 -10.85 -11.77 2.48
C ASP A 202 -9.61 -12.52 2.00
N LYS A 203 -9.15 -12.17 0.80
CA LYS A 203 -7.86 -12.61 0.27
C LYS A 203 -6.78 -11.64 0.73
N LEU A 204 -5.73 -12.19 1.34
CA LEU A 204 -4.49 -11.47 1.58
C LEU A 204 -3.43 -11.98 0.62
N GLU A 205 -2.77 -11.04 -0.03
CA GLU A 205 -1.59 -11.31 -0.81
C GLU A 205 -0.36 -10.71 -0.13
N ILE A 206 0.72 -11.48 -0.12
CA ILE A 206 2.00 -11.05 0.42
C ILE A 206 2.96 -10.88 -0.74
N ILE A 207 3.39 -9.65 -0.97
CA ILE A 207 4.19 -9.26 -2.13
C ILE A 207 5.53 -8.73 -1.64
N GLU A 208 6.62 -9.34 -2.10
CA GLU A 208 7.96 -8.76 -1.98
C GLU A 208 8.13 -7.71 -3.09
N VAL A 209 8.47 -6.49 -2.70
CA VAL A 209 8.57 -5.36 -3.64
C VAL A 209 9.82 -5.51 -4.50
N GLU A 210 9.63 -5.35 -5.81
CA GLU A 210 10.68 -5.22 -6.82
C GLU A 210 11.00 -3.76 -7.07
N TYR A 211 12.29 -3.48 -7.17
CA TYR A 211 12.80 -2.13 -7.33
C TYR A 211 13.28 -1.91 -8.76
N THR A 212 12.74 -0.88 -9.42
CA THR A 212 13.11 -0.55 -10.79
C THR A 212 12.97 0.95 -11.04
N ASN A 213 13.89 1.49 -11.83
CA ASN A 213 13.77 2.84 -12.40
C ASN A 213 13.15 2.85 -13.81
N GLN A 214 12.77 1.68 -14.34
CA GLN A 214 12.16 1.57 -15.66
C GLN A 214 10.67 1.87 -15.59
N PRO A 215 10.16 2.85 -16.35
CA PRO A 215 8.73 3.07 -16.49
C PRO A 215 8.05 1.87 -17.14
N LEU A 216 6.79 1.63 -16.79
CA LEU A 216 5.94 0.61 -17.39
C LEU A 216 5.80 0.85 -18.90
N ASP A 217 5.79 -0.22 -19.67
CA ASP A 217 5.53 -0.14 -21.11
C ASP A 217 4.09 -0.54 -21.41
N ILE A 218 3.14 0.13 -20.73
CA ILE A 218 1.74 -0.30 -20.64
C ILE A 218 1.05 -0.43 -21.99
N PHE A 219 1.40 0.42 -22.96
CA PHE A 219 0.82 0.39 -24.30
C PHE A 219 1.35 -0.76 -25.18
N ASN A 220 2.40 -1.46 -24.75
CA ASN A 220 2.90 -2.67 -25.40
C ASN A 220 2.31 -3.97 -24.79
N TYR A 221 1.58 -3.87 -23.68
CA TYR A 221 1.02 -5.04 -23.01
C TYR A 221 -0.20 -5.60 -23.75
N ASN A 222 -0.33 -6.92 -23.72
CA ASN A 222 -1.52 -7.61 -24.16
C ASN A 222 -2.62 -7.60 -23.08
N ASN A 223 -3.82 -8.09 -23.42
CA ASN A 223 -4.97 -8.05 -22.50
C ASN A 223 -4.73 -8.84 -21.18
N GLU A 224 -4.01 -9.97 -21.21
CA GLU A 224 -3.72 -10.74 -19.99
C GLU A 224 -2.74 -10.00 -19.07
N GLU A 225 -1.72 -9.37 -19.66
CA GLU A 225 -0.78 -8.51 -18.95
C GLU A 225 -1.50 -7.31 -18.34
N LEU A 226 -2.37 -6.63 -19.10
CA LEU A 226 -3.15 -5.50 -18.61
C LEU A 226 -4.14 -5.88 -17.48
N ASN A 227 -4.74 -7.07 -17.56
CA ASN A 227 -5.63 -7.56 -16.49
C ASN A 227 -4.87 -7.90 -15.20
N SER A 228 -3.61 -8.31 -15.30
CA SER A 228 -2.78 -8.70 -14.14
C SER A 228 -1.83 -7.59 -13.65
N LEU A 229 -1.73 -6.48 -14.40
CA LEU A 229 -0.82 -5.37 -14.14
C LEU A 229 -0.98 -4.73 -12.75
N ILE A 230 -2.16 -4.83 -12.12
CA ILE A 230 -2.36 -4.36 -10.74
C ILE A 230 -1.36 -4.96 -9.75
N PHE A 231 -1.04 -6.24 -9.88
CA PHE A 231 -0.05 -6.89 -9.02
C PHE A 231 1.36 -6.38 -9.30
N THR A 232 1.69 -6.14 -10.57
CA THR A 232 2.95 -5.52 -10.96
C THR A 232 3.05 -4.09 -10.41
N ILE A 233 1.96 -3.32 -10.43
CA ILE A 233 1.92 -1.96 -9.86
C ILE A 233 2.18 -2.00 -8.36
N PHE A 234 1.51 -2.89 -7.61
CA PHE A 234 1.76 -3.04 -6.17
C PHE A 234 3.13 -3.62 -5.84
N LYS A 235 3.71 -4.41 -6.74
CA LYS A 235 5.06 -4.98 -6.59
C LYS A 235 6.15 -3.97 -6.91
N THR A 236 5.89 -2.94 -7.71
CA THR A 236 6.93 -2.06 -8.23
C THR A 236 7.15 -0.83 -7.35
N LYS A 237 8.41 -0.53 -7.03
CA LYS A 237 8.82 0.72 -6.38
C LYS A 237 10.12 1.27 -6.99
N CYS A 238 10.35 2.58 -6.87
CA CYS A 238 11.59 3.20 -7.35
C CYS A 238 12.82 2.68 -6.59
N GLU A 239 13.95 2.46 -7.30
CA GLU A 239 15.20 1.95 -6.71
C GLU A 239 15.76 2.82 -5.59
N LYS A 240 15.41 4.11 -5.54
CA LYS A 240 15.80 5.00 -4.44
C LYS A 240 15.30 4.51 -3.08
N TRP A 241 14.27 3.67 -3.04
CA TRP A 241 13.71 3.06 -1.82
C TRP A 241 14.16 1.62 -1.58
N ALA A 242 15.09 1.07 -2.38
CA ALA A 242 15.53 -0.32 -2.26
C ALA A 242 16.07 -0.70 -0.88
N TYR A 243 16.55 0.28 -0.10
CA TYR A 243 16.99 0.08 1.27
C TYR A 243 15.87 -0.35 2.23
N GLU A 244 14.60 -0.13 1.88
CA GLU A 244 13.46 -0.53 2.70
C GLU A 244 13.27 -2.04 2.72
N LYS A 245 13.72 -2.76 1.68
CA LYS A 245 13.47 -4.20 1.47
C LYS A 245 12.01 -4.56 1.77
N GLU A 246 11.12 -3.76 1.21
CA GLU A 246 9.69 -3.72 1.53
C GLU A 246 8.97 -5.03 1.19
N ILE A 247 8.09 -5.43 2.12
CA ILE A 247 7.07 -6.46 1.89
C ILE A 247 5.70 -5.78 2.08
N ARG A 248 4.77 -6.05 1.17
CA ARG A 248 3.40 -5.54 1.19
C ARG A 248 2.41 -6.65 1.51
N LEU A 249 1.53 -6.36 2.45
CA LEU A 249 0.29 -7.10 2.66
C LEU A 249 -0.82 -6.37 1.91
N VAL A 250 -1.39 -7.01 0.90
CA VAL A 250 -2.47 -6.45 0.06
C VAL A 250 -3.78 -7.15 0.38
N ASN A 251 -4.84 -6.37 0.55
CA ASN A 251 -6.19 -6.86 0.82
C ASN A 251 -7.22 -6.08 0.00
N ASN A 252 -8.40 -6.66 -0.23
CA ASN A 252 -9.53 -6.00 -0.90
C ASN A 252 -10.33 -5.07 0.04
N SER A 253 -9.80 -4.77 1.22
CA SER A 253 -10.37 -3.84 2.20
C SER A 253 -9.32 -2.87 2.70
N GLN A 254 -9.74 -1.63 2.95
CA GLN A 254 -8.93 -0.54 3.53
C GLN A 254 -9.25 -0.34 5.01
N GLY A 255 -8.34 0.32 5.73
CA GLY A 255 -8.53 0.71 7.12
C GLY A 255 -7.94 -0.29 8.12
N LEU A 256 -8.49 -0.30 9.33
CA LEU A 256 -8.04 -1.20 10.40
C LEU A 256 -8.63 -2.59 10.19
N LEU A 257 -7.77 -3.57 9.90
CA LEU A 257 -8.15 -4.97 9.73
C LEU A 257 -7.64 -5.80 10.90
N LYS A 258 -8.46 -6.77 11.35
CA LYS A 258 -8.11 -7.67 12.46
C LYS A 258 -6.98 -8.62 12.06
N ILE A 259 -5.95 -8.73 12.90
CA ILE A 259 -4.85 -9.69 12.79
C ILE A 259 -4.85 -10.66 13.97
N ASN A 260 -4.31 -11.86 13.78
CA ASN A 260 -4.10 -12.76 14.90
C ASN A 260 -2.85 -12.34 15.66
N ASN A 261 -2.97 -11.89 16.90
CA ASN A 261 -1.82 -11.44 17.68
C ASN A 261 -0.70 -12.47 17.87
N LYS A 262 -0.98 -13.77 17.67
CA LYS A 262 0.04 -14.82 17.66
C LYS A 262 1.06 -14.69 16.53
N CYS A 263 0.78 -13.87 15.50
CA CYS A 263 1.74 -13.60 14.43
C CYS A 263 2.86 -12.66 14.89
N ILE A 264 2.68 -11.87 15.95
CA ILE A 264 3.75 -11.01 16.49
C ILE A 264 4.68 -11.85 17.36
N LYS A 265 5.91 -12.07 16.88
CA LYS A 265 6.89 -12.97 17.50
C LYS A 265 8.02 -12.29 18.20
N GLN A 266 8.37 -11.08 17.80
CA GLN A 266 9.49 -10.35 18.39
C GLN A 266 9.14 -8.87 18.50
N ILE A 267 9.58 -8.27 19.60
CA ILE A 267 9.54 -6.83 19.82
C ILE A 267 10.97 -6.32 19.84
N ILE A 268 11.24 -5.29 19.05
CA ILE A 268 12.53 -4.63 18.98
C ILE A 268 12.32 -3.17 19.33
N PHE A 269 12.97 -2.66 20.37
CA PHE A 269 12.91 -1.24 20.69
C PHE A 269 14.01 -0.45 20.00
N GLY A 270 13.71 0.79 19.63
CA GLY A 270 14.70 1.70 19.06
C GLY A 270 15.77 2.09 20.09
N CYS A 271 16.95 2.48 19.60
CA CYS A 271 18.08 2.85 20.45
C CYS A 271 17.82 4.09 21.32
N LYS A 272 16.80 4.89 21.00
CA LYS A 272 16.38 6.09 21.76
C LYS A 272 15.06 5.91 22.49
N THR A 273 14.44 4.71 22.46
CA THR A 273 13.22 4.47 23.24
C THR A 273 13.50 4.69 24.73
N THR A 274 12.56 5.24 25.49
CA THR A 274 12.76 5.44 26.93
C THR A 274 12.49 4.16 27.72
N ALA A 275 13.04 4.03 28.93
CA ALA A 275 12.75 2.88 29.79
C ALA A 275 11.25 2.78 30.14
N LYS A 276 10.59 3.94 30.30
CA LYS A 276 9.14 4.03 30.56
C LYS A 276 8.30 3.53 29.38
N ASP A 277 8.66 3.92 28.16
CA ASP A 277 7.94 3.49 26.95
C ASP A 277 8.13 2.00 26.70
N ARG A 278 9.36 1.50 26.86
CA ARG A 278 9.66 0.05 26.82
C ARG A 278 8.77 -0.70 27.81
N TYR A 279 8.77 -0.27 29.07
CA TYR A 279 7.95 -0.87 30.11
C TYR A 279 6.46 -0.85 29.76
N SER A 280 5.94 0.27 29.24
CA SER A 280 4.52 0.42 28.89
C SER A 280 4.08 -0.55 27.79
N ILE A 281 4.89 -0.72 26.74
CA ILE A 281 4.61 -1.68 25.67
C ILE A 281 4.68 -3.11 26.19
N LEU A 282 5.72 -3.45 26.97
CA LEU A 282 5.88 -4.79 27.54
C LEU A 282 4.71 -5.14 28.48
N LYS A 283 4.31 -4.22 29.37
CA LYS A 283 3.17 -4.40 30.28
C LYS A 283 1.88 -4.64 29.50
N LEU A 284 1.62 -3.84 28.47
CA LEU A 284 0.43 -4.00 27.64
C LEU A 284 0.39 -5.38 26.97
N ILE A 285 1.47 -5.77 26.30
CA ILE A 285 1.56 -7.03 25.55
C ILE A 285 1.41 -8.23 26.50
N ALA A 286 2.00 -8.16 27.69
CA ALA A 286 1.81 -9.16 28.74
C ALA A 286 0.35 -9.22 29.23
N CYS A 287 -0.29 -8.07 29.51
CA CYS A 287 -1.69 -8.00 29.92
C CYS A 287 -2.66 -8.55 28.86
N LEU A 288 -2.35 -8.33 27.58
CA LEU A 288 -3.14 -8.84 26.45
C LEU A 288 -2.84 -10.31 26.11
N GLY A 289 -1.89 -10.95 26.79
CA GLY A 289 -1.58 -12.37 26.62
C GLY A 289 -0.88 -12.73 25.31
N TYR A 290 -0.16 -11.77 24.71
CA TYR A 290 0.62 -12.00 23.50
C TYR A 290 1.76 -13.00 23.78
N LYS A 291 2.03 -13.89 22.82
CA LYS A 291 3.10 -14.90 22.89
C LYS A 291 4.32 -14.44 22.10
N VAL A 292 5.02 -13.47 22.65
CA VAL A 292 6.29 -12.97 22.08
C VAL A 292 7.42 -13.91 22.46
N GLU A 293 8.23 -14.29 21.48
CA GLU A 293 9.34 -15.24 21.62
C GLU A 293 10.64 -14.50 22.01
N GLU A 294 10.85 -13.30 21.47
CA GLU A 294 12.09 -12.54 21.65
C GLU A 294 11.84 -11.05 21.95
N LEU A 295 12.58 -10.53 22.94
CA LEU A 295 12.61 -9.11 23.28
C LEU A 295 13.99 -8.55 22.99
N MET A 296 14.04 -7.57 22.09
CA MET A 296 15.29 -7.04 21.56
C MET A 296 15.33 -5.52 21.63
N ILE A 297 16.52 -4.98 21.47
CA ILE A 297 16.78 -3.55 21.39
C ILE A 297 17.84 -3.26 20.33
N ALA A 298 17.62 -2.22 19.54
CA ALA A 298 18.60 -1.71 18.61
C ALA A 298 19.69 -0.92 19.36
N LYS A 299 20.95 -1.18 19.03
CA LYS A 299 22.11 -0.44 19.54
C LYS A 299 22.95 0.13 18.40
N ILE A 300 23.41 1.35 18.59
CA ILE A 300 24.34 2.03 17.69
C ILE A 300 25.70 1.33 17.80
N GLN A 301 26.29 0.93 16.68
CA GLN A 301 27.65 0.41 16.66
C GLN A 301 28.65 1.57 16.77
N PRO A 302 29.73 1.42 17.57
CA PRO A 302 30.66 2.52 17.84
C PRO A 302 31.54 2.88 16.63
N ASP A 303 31.77 1.93 15.73
CA ASP A 303 32.72 2.00 14.62
C ASP A 303 32.06 1.84 13.24
N SER A 304 30.72 1.88 13.16
CA SER A 304 29.98 1.85 11.90
C SER A 304 28.69 2.68 11.95
N TYR A 305 28.16 3.03 10.77
CA TYR A 305 26.85 3.70 10.64
C TYR A 305 25.69 2.69 10.66
N GLU A 306 25.79 1.65 11.48
CA GLU A 306 24.84 0.54 11.52
C GLU A 306 24.22 0.38 12.91
N LEU A 307 23.04 -0.24 12.91
CA LEU A 307 22.39 -0.71 14.13
C LEU A 307 22.58 -2.21 14.23
N LYS A 308 22.86 -2.68 15.44
CA LYS A 308 22.82 -4.10 15.80
C LYS A 308 21.63 -4.34 16.70
N ILE A 309 20.93 -5.46 16.48
CA ILE A 309 19.86 -5.90 17.36
C ILE A 309 20.43 -6.84 18.42
N GLU A 310 20.16 -6.54 19.69
CA GLU A 310 20.64 -7.32 20.83
C GLU A 310 19.48 -7.69 21.74
N THR A 311 19.61 -8.82 22.46
CA THR A 311 18.62 -9.24 23.44
C THR A 311 18.51 -8.23 24.58
N MET A 312 17.29 -7.91 24.98
CA MET A 312 17.05 -7.05 26.13
C MET A 312 17.43 -7.74 27.44
N THR A 313 17.99 -6.94 28.33
CA THR A 313 18.22 -7.29 29.74
C THR A 313 17.37 -6.41 30.66
N MET A 314 17.26 -6.79 31.93
CA MET A 314 16.52 -6.03 32.96
C MET A 314 17.00 -4.58 33.11
N GLU A 315 18.27 -4.28 32.84
CA GLU A 315 18.83 -2.93 32.91
C GLU A 315 18.11 -1.95 31.98
N HIS A 316 17.62 -2.44 30.83
CA HIS A 316 16.92 -1.60 29.85
C HIS A 316 15.56 -1.10 30.37
N ILE A 317 14.99 -1.71 31.42
CA ILE A 317 13.74 -1.25 32.04
C ILE A 317 13.92 -0.70 33.46
N ALA A 318 15.14 -0.79 34.02
CA ALA A 318 15.44 -0.39 35.40
C ALA A 318 15.15 1.10 35.69
N GLY A 319 15.26 1.97 34.68
CA GLY A 319 14.97 3.41 34.79
C GLY A 319 13.49 3.80 34.60
N SER A 320 12.56 2.84 34.54
CA SER A 320 11.14 3.11 34.27
C SER A 320 10.39 3.73 35.46
N GLY A 321 10.94 3.63 36.68
CA GLY A 321 10.27 4.07 37.91
C GLY A 321 9.13 3.16 38.38
N VAL A 322 9.01 1.96 37.80
CA VAL A 322 8.00 0.95 38.17
C VAL A 322 8.70 -0.28 38.76
N TYR A 323 8.20 -0.77 39.89
CA TYR A 323 8.76 -1.94 40.57
C TYR A 323 8.55 -3.19 39.72
N LEU A 324 9.63 -3.95 39.50
CA LEU A 324 9.67 -5.15 38.66
C LEU A 324 8.67 -6.24 39.09
N ASP A 325 8.29 -6.22 40.37
CA ASP A 325 7.30 -7.10 40.98
C ASP A 325 5.90 -6.97 40.35
N GLU A 326 5.60 -5.83 39.70
CA GLU A 326 4.33 -5.62 38.99
C GLU A 326 4.22 -6.36 37.66
N LEU A 327 5.32 -6.84 37.07
CA LEU A 327 5.31 -7.49 35.76
C LEU A 327 4.95 -8.98 35.82
N ASN A 328 4.74 -9.55 37.02
CA ASN A 328 4.34 -10.95 37.21
C ASN A 328 5.24 -11.96 36.44
N VAL A 329 6.50 -11.60 36.20
CA VAL A 329 7.47 -12.43 35.47
C VAL A 329 8.06 -13.42 36.46
N LYS A 330 7.71 -14.70 36.34
CA LYS A 330 8.13 -15.76 37.29
C LYS A 330 9.64 -16.11 37.27
N LYS A 331 10.46 -15.46 36.43
CA LYS A 331 11.92 -15.59 36.38
C LYS A 331 12.55 -14.30 35.81
N PRO A 332 13.81 -13.97 36.15
CA PRO A 332 14.56 -13.02 35.34
C PRO A 332 14.67 -13.59 33.91
N PHE A 333 14.56 -12.72 32.90
CA PHE A 333 14.61 -13.08 31.48
C PHE A 333 15.71 -14.09 31.14
#